data_AF-G0W791-F1
#
_entry.id   AF-G0W791-F1
#
_cell.length_a   1.000
_cell.length_b   1.000
_cell.length_c   1.000
_cell.angle_alpha   90.00
_cell.angle_beta   90.00
_cell.angle_gamma   90.00
#
_symmetry.space_group_name_H-M   'P 1'
#
loop_
_entity.id
_entity.type
_entity.pdbx_description
1 polymer ?
#
loop_
_entity_poly.entity_id
_entity_poly.type
_entity_poly.pdbx_seq_one_letter_code
_entity_poly.pdbx_strand_id
1 'polypeptide(L)'
;MPSSKSSLDTNAQGSAPQPVVPQRVPFVHRLYQYYQLCTSLLFTALLGRWLIIYPLAGSKFLPGGIHEFLCYLMVSSALGEIVWLFKFHKWNKAIFSRVMLKDLNFLYFVGVLHFYDDYEHALVLKNISYSCFIVGLSLNQSYCHWCKLFKRTGRKRHTLYWKVISLITLPFLYLSEFYLLLLNVNNVNFHSTPWLDLINKMVLIGYFPIALLAFKRQLSS
;
A
#
# COMPACT_ATOMS: atom_id res chain seq x y z
N MET A 1 -17.90 -27.94 77.45
CA MET A 1 -17.85 -29.39 77.17
C MET A 1 -18.53 -29.65 75.82
N PRO A 2 -18.07 -30.65 75.04
CA PRO A 2 -17.61 -30.44 73.66
C PRO A 2 -18.59 -30.95 72.59
N SER A 3 -18.45 -30.50 71.34
CA SER A 3 -18.65 -31.36 70.16
C SER A 3 -18.07 -30.74 68.88
N SER A 4 -17.08 -31.45 68.34
CA SER A 4 -16.42 -31.41 67.03
C SER A 4 -17.24 -30.96 65.81
N LYS A 5 -16.59 -30.27 64.86
CA LYS A 5 -16.11 -30.85 63.56
C LYS A 5 -15.60 -29.76 62.58
N SER A 6 -14.31 -29.85 62.24
CA SER A 6 -13.75 -29.87 60.87
C SER A 6 -14.57 -29.29 59.72
N SER A 7 -14.03 -28.27 59.03
CA SER A 7 -14.10 -28.17 57.54
C SER A 7 -12.98 -27.27 57.04
N LEU A 8 -11.85 -27.90 56.72
CA LEU A 8 -10.72 -27.31 56.00
C LEU A 8 -10.98 -27.60 54.52
N ASP A 9 -11.83 -26.81 53.89
CA ASP A 9 -12.16 -26.98 52.47
C ASP A 9 -11.05 -26.42 51.59
N THR A 10 -10.11 -27.33 51.36
CA THR A 10 -9.14 -27.37 50.30
C THR A 10 -9.91 -27.57 48.99
N ASN A 11 -10.05 -26.54 48.15
CA ASN A 11 -10.41 -26.72 46.74
C ASN A 11 -9.95 -25.53 45.88
N ALA A 12 -8.65 -25.27 45.89
CA ALA A 12 -7.99 -24.60 44.77
C ALA A 12 -7.63 -25.68 43.73
N GLN A 13 -8.63 -26.22 43.04
CA GLN A 13 -8.41 -27.00 41.83
C GLN A 13 -7.94 -26.05 40.74
N GLY A 14 -6.61 -25.87 40.68
CA GLY A 14 -5.93 -25.32 39.52
C GLY A 14 -6.20 -26.22 38.33
N SER A 15 -7.14 -25.82 37.47
CA SER A 15 -7.34 -26.43 36.16
C SER A 15 -6.02 -26.38 35.40
N ALA A 16 -5.43 -27.56 35.15
CA ALA A 16 -4.22 -27.69 34.36
C ALA A 16 -4.40 -26.96 33.01
N PRO A 17 -3.42 -26.17 32.54
CA PRO A 17 -3.49 -25.54 31.23
C PRO A 17 -3.64 -26.64 30.17
N GLN A 18 -4.78 -26.65 29.48
CA GLN A 18 -4.99 -27.60 28.40
C GLN A 18 -3.88 -27.46 27.36
N PRO A 19 -3.38 -28.57 26.79
CA PRO A 19 -2.35 -28.52 25.76
C PRO A 19 -2.91 -27.74 24.57
N VAL A 20 -2.26 -26.62 24.25
CA VAL A 20 -2.58 -25.80 23.08
C VAL A 20 -2.27 -26.65 21.85
N VAL A 21 -3.28 -27.34 21.31
CA VAL A 21 -3.15 -28.08 20.05
C VAL A 21 -2.78 -27.05 18.98
N PRO A 22 -1.63 -27.15 18.30
CA PRO A 22 -1.25 -26.19 17.29
C PRO A 22 -2.23 -26.29 16.12
N GLN A 23 -3.16 -25.32 16.03
CA GLN A 23 -4.04 -25.19 14.88
C GLN A 23 -3.17 -25.05 13.63
N ARG A 24 -3.24 -26.05 12.73
CA ARG A 24 -2.55 -25.99 11.44
C ARG A 24 -3.12 -24.82 10.65
N VAL A 25 -2.33 -23.76 10.52
CA VAL A 25 -2.67 -22.62 9.67
C VAL A 25 -2.84 -23.13 8.24
N PRO A 26 -4.01 -22.90 7.60
CA PRO A 26 -4.25 -23.35 6.23
C PRO A 26 -3.17 -22.87 5.26
N PHE A 27 -2.78 -23.71 4.30
CA PHE A 27 -1.75 -23.40 3.30
C PHE A 27 -1.99 -22.05 2.59
N VAL A 28 -3.25 -21.74 2.30
CA VAL A 28 -3.68 -20.47 1.68
C VAL A 28 -3.27 -19.25 2.51
N HIS A 29 -3.32 -19.33 3.84
CA HIS A 29 -2.90 -18.22 4.70
C HIS A 29 -1.38 -18.06 4.73
N ARG A 30 -0.61 -19.15 4.64
CA ARG A 30 0.85 -19.10 4.51
C ARG A 30 1.26 -18.44 3.20
N LEU A 31 0.59 -18.79 2.11
CA LEU A 31 0.85 -18.19 0.80
C LEU A 31 0.51 -16.70 0.78
N TYR A 32 -0.58 -16.29 1.44
CA TYR A 32 -0.89 -14.87 1.63
C TYR A 32 0.17 -14.15 2.48
N GLN A 33 0.65 -14.75 3.57
CA GLN A 33 1.73 -14.17 4.38
C GLN A 33 3.04 -14.03 3.58
N TYR A 34 3.39 -15.05 2.80
CA TYR A 34 4.54 -15.01 1.90
C TYR A 34 4.41 -13.87 0.88
N TYR A 35 3.24 -13.75 0.25
CA TYR A 35 2.94 -12.64 -0.66
C TYR A 35 3.12 -11.27 0.02
N GLN A 36 2.58 -11.08 1.22
CA GLN A 36 2.69 -9.82 1.96
C GLN A 36 4.16 -9.51 2.33
N LEU A 37 4.94 -10.52 2.71
CA LEU A 37 6.37 -10.38 3.01
C LEU A 37 7.16 -9.98 1.76
N CYS A 38 7.03 -10.73 0.66
CA CYS A 38 7.70 -10.44 -0.59
C CYS A 38 7.36 -9.04 -1.10
N THR A 39 6.08 -8.66 -1.06
CA THR A 39 5.64 -7.35 -1.55
C THR A 39 6.18 -6.22 -0.67
N SER A 40 6.19 -6.38 0.66
CA SER A 40 6.81 -5.41 1.58
C SER A 40 8.31 -5.23 1.30
N LEU A 41 9.03 -6.33 1.06
CA LEU A 41 10.45 -6.29 0.70
C LEU A 41 10.67 -5.63 -0.67
N LEU A 42 9.83 -5.90 -1.67
CA LEU A 42 9.95 -5.28 -2.99
C LEU A 42 9.74 -3.76 -2.95
N PHE A 43 8.75 -3.27 -2.19
CA PHE A 43 8.58 -1.82 -1.99
C PHE A 43 9.73 -1.21 -1.18
N THR A 44 10.32 -1.96 -0.25
CA THR A 44 11.52 -1.50 0.47
C THR A 44 12.74 -1.48 -0.47
N ALA A 45 12.84 -2.44 -1.39
CA ALA A 45 13.88 -2.48 -2.41
C ALA A 45 13.73 -1.33 -3.42
N LEU A 46 12.50 -0.95 -3.78
CA LEU A 46 12.24 0.27 -4.57
C LEU A 46 12.82 1.50 -3.88
N LEU A 47 12.56 1.66 -2.58
CA LEU A 47 13.12 2.77 -1.79
C LEU A 47 14.65 2.71 -1.74
N GLY A 48 15.23 1.53 -1.49
CA GLY A 48 16.68 1.35 -1.48
C GLY A 48 17.32 1.70 -2.83
N ARG A 49 16.69 1.27 -3.93
CA ARG A 49 17.13 1.59 -5.29
C ARG A 49 17.08 3.09 -5.55
N TRP A 50 16.02 3.77 -5.13
CA TRP A 50 15.92 5.23 -5.20
C TRP A 50 17.01 5.92 -4.36
N LEU A 51 17.23 5.48 -3.11
CA LEU A 51 18.25 6.05 -2.21
C LEU A 51 19.68 5.94 -2.75
N ILE A 52 19.98 4.87 -3.50
CA ILE A 52 21.30 4.67 -4.11
C ILE A 52 21.43 5.50 -5.40
N ILE A 53 20.43 5.44 -6.28
CA ILE A 53 20.53 6.03 -7.63
C ILE A 53 20.35 7.54 -7.60
N TYR A 54 19.45 8.07 -6.76
CA TYR A 54 19.18 9.50 -6.68
C TYR A 54 20.43 10.35 -6.42
N PRO A 55 21.29 10.06 -5.42
CA PRO A 55 22.53 10.81 -5.22
C PRO A 55 23.60 10.52 -6.28
N LEU A 56 23.64 9.31 -6.86
CA LEU A 56 24.66 8.92 -7.84
C LEU A 56 24.44 9.54 -9.22
N ALA A 57 23.19 9.60 -9.68
CA ALA A 57 22.87 9.95 -11.08
C ALA A 57 21.97 11.19 -11.21
N GLY A 58 21.45 11.71 -10.09
CA GLY A 58 20.56 12.86 -10.07
C GLY A 58 19.21 12.59 -10.75
N SER A 59 18.41 13.64 -10.95
CA SER A 59 17.07 13.55 -11.56
C SER A 59 17.09 13.20 -13.06
N LYS A 60 18.23 13.36 -13.74
CA LYS A 60 18.34 13.15 -15.19
C LYS A 60 18.28 11.68 -15.60
N PHE A 61 18.83 10.77 -14.79
CA PHE A 61 18.95 9.33 -15.08
C PHE A 61 18.12 8.43 -14.15
N LEU A 62 17.45 9.01 -13.16
CA LEU A 62 16.45 8.34 -12.32
C LEU A 62 15.37 7.58 -13.12
N PRO A 63 14.87 8.07 -14.28
CA PRO A 63 13.75 7.46 -14.98
C PRO A 63 14.02 6.10 -15.60
N GLY A 64 15.27 5.69 -15.86
CA GLY A 64 15.53 4.43 -16.59
C GLY A 64 15.12 3.17 -15.79
N GLY A 65 16.05 2.61 -15.02
CA GLY A 65 15.80 1.33 -14.34
C GLY A 65 14.81 1.39 -13.16
N ILE A 66 14.55 2.57 -12.58
CA ILE A 66 13.60 2.70 -11.46
C ILE A 66 12.16 2.74 -11.96
N HIS A 67 11.90 3.40 -13.09
CA HIS A 67 10.52 3.53 -13.60
C HIS A 67 9.94 2.19 -14.01
N GLU A 68 10.68 1.43 -14.82
CA GLU A 68 10.25 0.11 -15.25
C GLU A 68 9.99 -0.80 -14.03
N PHE A 69 10.89 -0.80 -13.05
CA PHE A 69 10.71 -1.55 -11.81
C PHE A 69 9.48 -1.10 -11.01
N LEU A 70 9.26 0.22 -10.92
CA LEU A 70 8.07 0.79 -10.28
C LEU A 70 6.79 0.32 -10.98
N CYS A 71 6.73 0.40 -12.32
CA CYS A 71 5.56 0.01 -13.11
C CYS A 71 5.23 -1.48 -12.93
N TYR A 72 6.23 -2.37 -13.08
CA TYR A 72 6.03 -3.80 -12.84
C TYR A 72 5.61 -4.11 -11.41
N LEU A 73 6.20 -3.43 -10.42
CA LEU A 73 5.85 -3.60 -9.02
C LEU A 73 4.41 -3.14 -8.73
N MET A 74 3.99 -2.01 -9.29
CA MET A 74 2.62 -1.50 -9.13
C MET A 74 1.59 -2.45 -9.77
N VAL A 75 1.84 -2.93 -10.99
CA VAL A 75 0.93 -3.87 -11.67
C VAL A 75 0.87 -5.20 -10.94
N SER A 76 2.01 -5.83 -10.67
CA SER A 76 2.05 -7.15 -10.01
C SER A 76 1.47 -7.12 -8.60
N SER A 77 1.75 -6.08 -7.81
CA SER A 77 1.17 -5.92 -6.46
C SER A 77 -0.33 -5.61 -6.49
N ALA A 78 -0.81 -4.84 -7.47
CA ALA A 78 -2.23 -4.57 -7.65
C ALA A 78 -2.99 -5.85 -8.02
N LEU A 79 -2.51 -6.59 -9.03
CA LEU A 79 -3.12 -7.85 -9.44
C LEU A 79 -3.10 -8.88 -8.31
N GLY A 80 -1.98 -8.99 -7.60
CA GLY A 80 -1.86 -9.87 -6.44
C GLY A 80 -2.85 -9.53 -5.33
N GLU A 81 -2.97 -8.25 -4.95
CA GLU A 81 -3.94 -7.82 -3.94
C GLU A 81 -5.38 -8.05 -4.39
N ILE A 82 -5.73 -7.78 -5.66
CA ILE A 82 -7.06 -8.05 -6.20
C ILE A 82 -7.42 -9.53 -6.06
N VAL A 83 -6.50 -10.43 -6.45
CA VAL A 83 -6.71 -11.90 -6.32
C VAL A 83 -6.96 -12.28 -4.85
N TRP A 84 -6.15 -11.78 -3.92
CA TRP A 84 -6.31 -12.07 -2.50
C TRP A 84 -7.59 -11.45 -1.91
N LEU A 85 -7.97 -10.26 -2.38
CA LEU A 85 -9.15 -9.55 -1.94
C LEU A 85 -10.42 -10.35 -2.28
N PHE A 86 -10.55 -10.83 -3.51
CA PHE A 86 -11.66 -11.70 -3.91
C PHE A 86 -11.62 -13.07 -3.23
N LYS A 87 -10.43 -13.58 -2.88
CA LYS A 87 -10.31 -14.84 -2.15
C LYS A 87 -10.82 -14.75 -0.70
N PHE A 88 -10.58 -13.63 -0.01
CA PHE A 88 -10.89 -13.47 1.41
C PHE A 88 -12.15 -12.66 1.71
N HIS A 89 -12.68 -11.90 0.76
CA HIS A 89 -13.87 -11.07 0.94
C HIS A 89 -14.99 -11.43 -0.05
N LYS A 90 -16.25 -11.19 0.37
CA LYS A 90 -17.40 -11.29 -0.53
C LYS A 90 -17.29 -10.25 -1.66
N TRP A 91 -17.69 -10.61 -2.88
CA TRP A 91 -17.63 -9.78 -4.09
C TRP A 91 -18.06 -8.33 -3.87
N ASN A 92 -19.24 -8.09 -3.29
CA ASN A 92 -19.75 -6.74 -3.04
C ASN A 92 -18.86 -5.93 -2.09
N LYS A 93 -18.25 -6.59 -1.09
CA LYS A 93 -17.32 -5.90 -0.17
C LYS A 93 -15.95 -5.69 -0.80
N ALA A 94 -15.53 -6.57 -1.71
CA ALA A 94 -14.26 -6.46 -2.43
C ALA A 94 -14.27 -5.27 -3.39
N ILE A 95 -15.29 -5.16 -4.23
CA ILE A 95 -15.39 -4.14 -5.29
C ILE A 95 -15.41 -2.71 -4.71
N PHE A 96 -16.16 -2.48 -3.64
CA PHE A 96 -16.24 -1.15 -3.00
C PHE A 96 -15.20 -0.94 -1.89
N SER A 97 -14.16 -1.78 -1.83
CA SER A 97 -13.10 -1.63 -0.82
C SER A 97 -12.09 -0.54 -1.18
N ARG A 98 -11.44 0.02 -0.16
CA ARG A 98 -10.29 0.93 -0.35
C ARG A 98 -9.11 0.26 -1.03
N VAL A 99 -8.97 -1.06 -0.85
CA VAL A 99 -7.89 -1.85 -1.46
C VAL A 99 -8.10 -1.90 -2.97
N MET A 100 -9.32 -2.20 -3.42
CA MET A 100 -9.69 -2.18 -4.84
C MET A 100 -9.48 -0.79 -5.46
N LEU A 101 -9.91 0.29 -4.78
CA LEU A 101 -9.69 1.65 -5.28
C LEU A 101 -8.20 1.96 -5.46
N LYS A 102 -7.35 1.57 -4.50
CA LYS A 102 -5.90 1.71 -4.58
C LYS A 102 -5.31 0.89 -5.74
N ASP A 103 -5.75 -0.36 -5.91
CA ASP A 103 -5.23 -1.24 -6.95
C ASP A 103 -5.62 -0.77 -8.36
N LEU A 104 -6.88 -0.33 -8.54
CA LEU A 104 -7.33 0.29 -9.78
C LEU A 104 -6.55 1.58 -10.08
N ASN A 105 -6.29 2.38 -9.06
CA ASN A 105 -5.48 3.57 -9.20
C ASN A 105 -4.04 3.25 -9.63
N PHE A 106 -3.44 2.17 -9.10
CA PHE A 106 -2.10 1.74 -9.53
C PHE A 106 -2.10 1.31 -11.00
N LEU A 107 -3.09 0.51 -11.42
CA LEU A 107 -3.21 0.07 -12.81
C LEU A 107 -3.44 1.26 -13.75
N TYR A 108 -4.30 2.21 -13.37
CA TYR A 108 -4.52 3.44 -14.11
C TYR A 108 -3.25 4.28 -14.21
N PHE A 109 -2.56 4.51 -13.08
CA PHE A 109 -1.35 5.33 -13.04
C PHE A 109 -0.23 4.74 -13.89
N VAL A 110 -0.05 3.42 -13.86
CA VAL A 110 0.87 2.74 -14.77
C VAL A 110 0.39 2.88 -16.21
N GLY A 111 -0.89 2.66 -16.51
CA GLY A 111 -1.43 2.85 -17.87
C GLY A 111 -1.18 4.25 -18.42
N VAL A 112 -1.16 5.28 -17.56
CA VAL A 112 -0.88 6.67 -17.95
C VAL A 112 0.61 6.93 -18.13
N LEU A 113 1.46 6.38 -17.25
CA LEU A 113 2.91 6.64 -17.26
C LEU A 113 3.76 5.63 -18.05
N HIS A 114 3.25 4.45 -18.37
CA HIS A 114 4.00 3.37 -19.02
C HIS A 114 4.49 3.74 -20.43
N PHE A 115 3.85 4.72 -21.07
CA PHE A 115 4.13 5.11 -22.45
C PHE A 115 5.35 6.02 -22.64
N TYR A 116 6.13 6.29 -21.59
CA TYR A 116 7.39 7.03 -21.70
C TYR A 116 8.55 6.08 -22.03
N ASP A 117 8.55 5.51 -23.24
CA ASP A 117 9.69 4.74 -23.78
C ASP A 117 10.93 5.62 -23.96
N ASP A 118 10.73 6.93 -24.17
CA ASP A 118 11.80 7.93 -24.23
C ASP A 118 11.93 8.69 -22.90
N TYR A 119 12.66 8.07 -21.99
CA TYR A 119 13.01 8.60 -20.67
C TYR A 119 13.74 9.96 -20.74
N GLU A 120 14.37 10.31 -21.87
CA GLU A 120 15.08 11.57 -22.02
C GLU A 120 14.13 12.75 -22.24
N HIS A 121 12.97 12.53 -22.85
CA HIS A 121 12.00 13.61 -23.12
C HIS A 121 10.82 13.64 -22.14
N ALA A 122 10.73 12.67 -21.23
CA ALA A 122 9.68 12.61 -20.23
C ALA A 122 9.89 13.60 -19.06
N LEU A 123 9.41 14.84 -19.23
CA LEU A 123 9.46 15.89 -18.19
C LEU A 123 8.76 15.47 -16.88
N VAL A 124 7.73 14.63 -16.98
CA VAL A 124 6.99 14.09 -15.83
C VAL A 124 7.91 13.30 -14.89
N LEU A 125 8.80 12.46 -15.46
CA LEU A 125 9.69 11.57 -14.69
C LEU A 125 10.90 12.30 -14.11
N LYS A 126 11.24 13.48 -14.63
CA LYS A 126 12.36 14.30 -14.14
C LYS A 126 11.95 15.26 -13.01
N ASN A 127 10.64 15.39 -12.77
CA ASN A 127 10.13 16.29 -11.74
C ASN A 127 10.36 15.73 -10.32
N ILE A 128 10.60 16.62 -9.34
CA ILE A 128 10.76 16.23 -7.94
C ILE A 128 9.54 15.45 -7.41
N SER A 129 8.35 15.75 -7.93
CA SER A 129 7.11 15.04 -7.58
C SER A 129 7.18 13.56 -7.89
N TYR A 130 7.92 13.15 -8.93
CA TYR A 130 8.15 11.73 -9.24
C TYR A 130 8.97 11.03 -8.15
N SER A 131 10.00 11.71 -7.63
CA SER A 131 10.79 11.19 -6.51
C SER A 131 9.97 11.14 -5.22
N CYS A 132 9.20 12.20 -4.93
CA CYS A 132 8.28 12.21 -3.79
C CYS A 132 7.25 11.08 -3.87
N PHE A 133 6.73 10.80 -5.07
CA PHE A 133 5.81 9.70 -5.33
C PHE A 133 6.47 8.35 -5.04
N ILE A 134 7.67 8.10 -5.58
CA ILE A 134 8.40 6.84 -5.34
C ILE A 134 8.62 6.62 -3.84
N VAL A 135 9.14 7.62 -3.13
CA VAL A 135 9.41 7.52 -1.68
C VAL A 135 8.12 7.32 -0.90
N GLY A 136 7.10 8.13 -1.18
CA GLY A 136 5.81 8.07 -0.52
C GLY A 136 5.12 6.72 -0.72
N LEU A 137 5.11 6.22 -1.96
CA LEU A 137 4.55 4.94 -2.33
C LEU A 137 5.28 3.80 -1.63
N SER A 138 6.61 3.80 -1.70
CA SER A 138 7.46 2.75 -1.12
C SER A 138 7.25 2.62 0.39
N LEU A 139 7.29 3.74 1.11
CA LEU A 139 7.08 3.77 2.55
C LEU A 139 5.65 3.36 2.93
N ASN A 140 4.65 3.89 2.23
CA ASN A 140 3.25 3.61 2.53
C ASN A 140 2.89 2.14 2.24
N GLN A 141 3.29 1.60 1.09
CA GLN A 141 2.99 0.21 0.72
C GLN A 141 3.79 -0.78 1.56
N SER A 142 5.09 -0.55 1.76
CA SER A 142 5.90 -1.41 2.64
C SER A 142 5.28 -1.50 4.04
N TYR A 143 4.89 -0.35 4.62
CA TYR A 143 4.21 -0.33 5.91
C TYR A 143 2.85 -1.03 5.90
N CYS A 144 2.05 -0.84 4.85
CA CYS A 144 0.73 -1.44 4.75
C CYS A 144 0.82 -2.97 4.71
N HIS A 145 1.70 -3.51 3.87
CA HIS A 145 1.94 -4.96 3.77
C HIS A 145 2.56 -5.53 5.05
N TRP A 146 3.52 -4.82 5.65
CA TRP A 146 4.08 -5.18 6.95
C TRP A 146 3.02 -5.25 8.06
N CYS A 147 2.11 -4.28 8.09
CA CYS A 147 1.02 -4.27 9.05
C CYS A 147 0.01 -5.40 8.81
N LYS A 148 -0.27 -5.77 7.55
CA LYS A 148 -1.13 -6.93 7.23
C LYS A 148 -0.49 -8.24 7.70
N LEU A 149 0.84 -8.32 7.70
CA LEU A 149 1.61 -9.49 8.13
C LEU A 149 1.64 -9.63 9.67
N PHE A 150 2.00 -8.56 10.38
CA PHE A 150 2.31 -8.62 11.82
C PHE A 150 1.26 -7.98 12.75
N LYS A 151 0.41 -7.09 12.24
CA LYS A 151 -0.53 -6.29 13.05
C LYS A 151 -1.98 -6.49 12.58
N ARG A 152 -2.37 -7.75 12.42
CA ARG A 152 -3.68 -8.17 11.90
C ARG A 152 -4.85 -7.72 12.80
N THR A 153 -4.59 -7.50 14.09
CA THR A 153 -5.51 -6.97 15.10
C THR A 153 -4.98 -5.64 15.64
N GLY A 154 -5.61 -4.54 15.24
CA GLY A 154 -5.43 -3.20 15.83
C GLY A 154 -4.09 -2.51 15.52
N ARG A 155 -4.04 -1.75 14.40
CA ARG A 155 -2.98 -0.75 14.23
C ARG A 155 -3.06 0.24 15.39
N LYS A 156 -2.01 0.34 16.21
CA LYS A 156 -1.90 1.38 17.24
C LYS A 156 -1.77 2.76 16.57
N ARG A 157 -2.90 3.46 16.45
CA ARG A 157 -3.02 4.81 15.83
C ARG A 157 -2.15 5.88 16.50
N HIS A 158 -1.59 5.60 17.68
CA HIS A 158 -0.75 6.56 18.40
C HIS A 158 0.76 6.31 18.26
N THR A 159 1.19 5.32 17.47
CA THR A 159 2.63 5.15 17.22
C THR A 159 3.16 6.29 16.35
N LEU A 160 4.37 6.78 16.66
CA LEU A 160 5.04 7.83 15.89
C LEU A 160 5.09 7.48 14.39
N TYR A 161 5.40 6.22 14.09
CA TYR A 161 5.45 5.71 12.72
C TYR A 161 4.08 5.83 12.00
N TRP A 162 2.97 5.48 12.67
CA TRP A 162 1.64 5.66 12.07
C TRP A 162 1.33 7.12 11.78
N LYS A 163 1.71 8.04 12.70
CA LYS A 163 1.52 9.48 12.51
C LYS A 163 2.31 10.00 11.32
N VAL A 164 3.58 9.63 11.19
CA VAL A 164 4.42 10.03 10.05
C VAL A 164 3.81 9.52 8.74
N ILE A 165 3.47 8.23 8.66
CA ILE A 165 2.88 7.68 7.43
C ILE A 165 1.55 8.33 7.10
N SER A 166 0.65 8.48 8.08
CA SER A 166 -0.71 8.93 7.82
C SER A 166 -0.82 10.45 7.67
N LEU A 167 0.00 11.25 8.35
CA LEU A 167 -0.11 12.72 8.34
C LEU A 167 0.91 13.40 7.43
N ILE A 168 2.01 12.73 7.09
CA ILE A 168 3.08 13.30 6.25
C ILE A 168 3.15 12.51 4.95
N THR A 169 3.48 11.22 5.01
CA THR A 169 3.75 10.43 3.80
C THR A 169 2.53 10.34 2.89
N LEU A 170 1.34 10.11 3.44
CA LEU A 170 0.13 9.92 2.64
C LEU A 170 -0.35 11.22 1.96
N PRO A 171 -0.42 12.39 2.64
CA PRO A 171 -0.71 13.66 1.95
C PRO A 171 0.31 14.00 0.87
N PHE A 172 1.61 13.83 1.14
CA PHE A 172 2.65 14.06 0.14
C PHE A 172 2.51 13.11 -1.05
N LEU A 173 2.21 11.83 -0.80
CA LEU A 173 1.95 10.86 -1.86
C LEU A 173 0.79 11.32 -2.73
N TYR A 174 -0.36 11.67 -2.14
CA TYR A 174 -1.52 12.12 -2.92
C TYR A 174 -1.26 13.41 -3.69
N LEU A 175 -0.53 14.36 -3.11
CA LEU A 175 -0.17 15.61 -3.79
C LEU A 175 0.80 15.36 -4.94
N SER A 176 1.80 14.51 -4.73
CA SER A 176 2.78 14.15 -5.76
C SER A 176 2.14 13.43 -6.94
N GLU A 177 1.21 12.51 -6.66
CA GLU A 177 0.46 11.79 -7.67
C GLU A 177 -0.46 12.73 -8.47
N PHE A 178 -1.19 13.63 -7.78
CA PHE A 178 -2.00 14.65 -8.44
C PHE A 178 -1.15 15.51 -9.39
N TYR A 179 0.02 15.94 -8.93
CA TYR A 179 0.91 16.77 -9.73
C TYR A 179 1.46 16.02 -10.94
N LEU A 180 1.78 14.73 -10.80
CA LEU A 180 2.20 13.90 -11.92
C LEU A 180 1.08 13.72 -12.95
N LEU A 181 -0.16 13.52 -12.51
CA LEU A 181 -1.32 13.46 -13.39
C LEU A 181 -1.56 14.80 -14.11
N LEU A 182 -1.44 15.92 -13.40
CA LEU A 182 -1.55 17.25 -13.98
C LEU A 182 -0.46 17.50 -15.04
N LEU A 183 0.79 17.13 -14.73
CA LEU A 183 1.89 17.23 -15.69
C LEU A 183 1.66 16.33 -16.91
N ASN A 184 1.09 15.14 -16.73
CA ASN A 184 0.78 14.25 -17.82
C ASN A 184 -0.33 14.82 -18.73
N VAL A 185 -1.33 15.50 -18.18
CA VAL A 185 -2.37 16.18 -18.97
C VAL A 185 -1.80 17.37 -19.76
N ASN A 186 -0.85 18.09 -19.18
CA ASN A 186 -0.25 19.27 -19.83
C ASN A 186 0.80 18.91 -20.90
N ASN A 187 1.43 17.75 -20.80
CA ASN A 187 2.45 17.29 -21.74
C ASN A 187 1.88 16.18 -22.63
N VAL A 188 1.43 16.57 -23.83
CA VAL A 188 0.92 15.63 -24.82
C VAL A 188 2.00 14.62 -25.17
N ASN A 189 1.68 13.33 -25.01
CA ASN A 189 2.58 12.24 -25.32
C ASN A 189 2.22 11.66 -26.70
N PHE A 190 3.13 10.95 -27.36
CA PHE A 190 2.85 10.35 -28.67
C PHE A 190 1.68 9.34 -28.64
N HIS A 191 1.37 8.81 -27.46
CA HIS A 191 0.24 7.89 -27.22
C HIS A 191 -1.02 8.58 -26.66
N SER A 192 -1.04 9.92 -26.55
CA SER A 192 -2.22 10.67 -26.11
C SER A 192 -3.33 10.53 -27.15
N THR A 193 -4.40 9.82 -26.77
CA THR A 193 -5.64 9.75 -27.55
C THR A 193 -6.69 10.70 -26.97
N PRO A 194 -7.64 11.21 -27.77
CA PRO A 194 -8.69 12.11 -27.27
C PRO A 194 -9.51 11.51 -26.11
N TRP A 195 -9.70 10.19 -26.13
CA TRP A 195 -10.37 9.45 -25.06
C TRP A 195 -9.53 9.40 -23.78
N LEU A 196 -8.22 9.16 -23.88
CA LEU A 196 -7.31 9.13 -22.74
C LEU A 196 -7.22 10.52 -22.07
N ASP A 197 -7.17 11.59 -22.86
CA ASP A 197 -7.17 12.95 -22.33
C ASP A 197 -8.47 13.31 -21.60
N LEU A 198 -9.62 12.88 -22.12
CA LEU A 198 -10.90 13.05 -21.44
C LEU A 198 -10.92 12.30 -20.11
N ILE A 199 -10.47 11.04 -20.09
CA ILE A 199 -10.38 10.24 -18.88
C ILE A 199 -9.44 10.91 -17.86
N ASN A 200 -8.26 11.33 -18.29
CA ASN A 200 -7.28 11.98 -17.42
C ASN A 200 -7.84 13.26 -16.78
N LYS A 201 -8.56 14.09 -17.56
CA LYS A 201 -9.23 15.30 -17.05
C LYS A 201 -10.33 14.94 -16.04
N MET A 202 -11.15 13.93 -16.32
CA MET A 202 -12.20 13.48 -15.40
C MET A 202 -11.63 12.94 -14.09
N VAL A 203 -10.55 12.15 -14.17
CA VAL A 203 -9.83 11.67 -12.99
C VAL A 203 -9.25 12.83 -12.20
N LEU A 204 -8.66 13.84 -12.85
CA LEU A 204 -8.11 15.02 -12.19
C LEU A 204 -9.17 15.79 -11.39
N ILE A 205 -10.37 15.98 -11.95
CA ILE A 205 -11.52 16.62 -11.28
C ILE A 205 -11.98 15.80 -10.07
N GLY A 206 -12.08 14.48 -10.24
CA GLY A 206 -12.50 13.56 -9.18
C GLY A 206 -11.42 13.28 -8.12
N TYR A 207 -10.16 13.60 -8.39
CA TYR A 207 -9.03 13.16 -7.59
C TYR A 207 -9.10 13.68 -6.15
N PHE A 208 -9.20 15.00 -5.96
CA PHE A 208 -9.26 15.61 -4.62
C PHE A 208 -10.42 15.09 -3.76
N PRO A 209 -11.69 15.07 -4.21
CA PRO A 209 -12.78 14.60 -3.37
C PRO A 209 -12.63 13.12 -3.01
N ILE A 210 -12.16 12.28 -3.93
CA ILE A 210 -11.92 10.84 -3.68
C ILE A 210 -10.75 10.65 -2.70
N ALA A 211 -9.64 11.36 -2.90
CA ALA A 211 -8.46 11.30 -2.05
C ALA A 211 -8.79 11.76 -0.61
N LEU A 212 -9.54 12.86 -0.45
CA LEU A 212 -9.98 13.36 0.85
C LEU A 212 -10.94 12.38 1.54
N LEU A 213 -11.87 11.77 0.80
CA LEU A 213 -12.77 10.75 1.36
C LEU A 213 -11.97 9.52 1.83
N ALA A 214 -11.00 9.06 1.05
CA ALA A 214 -10.13 7.95 1.41
C ALA A 214 -9.27 8.30 2.64
N PHE A 215 -8.73 9.52 2.68
CA PHE A 215 -7.93 10.05 3.79
C PHE A 215 -8.73 10.12 5.09
N LYS A 216 -9.92 10.75 5.06
CA LYS A 216 -10.82 10.83 6.22
C LYS A 216 -11.17 9.44 6.75
N ARG A 217 -11.47 8.49 5.86
CA ARG A 217 -11.74 7.10 6.24
C ARG A 217 -10.51 6.41 6.85
N GLN A 218 -9.29 6.77 6.44
CA GLN A 218 -8.06 6.22 7.03
C GLN A 218 -7.81 6.74 8.44
N LEU A 219 -8.15 8.01 8.72
CA LEU A 219 -8.04 8.58 10.06
C LEU A 219 -9.14 8.06 11.02
N SER A 220 -10.34 7.77 10.50
CA SER A 220 -11.46 7.27 11.31
C SER A 220 -11.42 5.77 11.59
N SER A 221 -10.75 4.98 10.73
CA SER A 221 -10.71 3.50 10.75
C SER A 221 -9.54 2.93 11.52
#